data_AF-L8LXB8-F1
#
_entry.id   AF-L8LXB8-F1
#
_cell.length_a   1.000
_cell.length_b   1.000
_cell.length_c   1.000
_cell.angle_alpha   90.00
_cell.angle_beta   90.00
_cell.angle_gamma   90.00
#
_symmetry.space_group_name_H-M   'P 1'
#
loop_
_entity.id
_entity.type
_entity.pdbx_description
1 polymer ?
#
loop_
_entity_poly.entity_id
_entity_poly.type
_entity_poly.pdbx_seq_one_letter_code
_entity_poly.pdbx_strand_id
1 'polypeptide(L)'
;MYYPIILLPKPLKQALQASLPQLPPPPQPKEPLEIVPDYKSLSLRPQPYDPIPVFIVCFIVAAVILIAPLPIAIKLLSILIPVSGALFNVFIWYQDIENGYHKRLREWERDRQNIEIFNEQEQVRVKKINEQQVTDYHQQLAQYDQNKRKIEQANNYPKRQKEYQNQRLGEVFQTVSKFGHIDRNPREGRYEQHLKTHLDDYFKGKIYVGVKMQHPDFSADCAYTPDFTYIGNFQYLNQEIQFYIDIEVDEPYYRNSSSGGNVPCHYIGLRKDETRNNFFLERGWIVIRFAEEQVARQAESCCKELAKLIAQITLDDSLLNNFRNIPDLERLPMWTEDEAYRMIEQSYRDRY
;
A
#
# COMPACT_ATOMS: atom_id res chain seq x y z
N MET A 1 25.00 -11.46 -26.04
CA MET A 1 23.96 -12.35 -25.49
C MET A 1 24.63 -13.67 -25.14
N TYR A 2 24.11 -14.44 -24.19
CA TYR A 2 24.75 -15.69 -23.71
C TYR A 2 23.71 -16.81 -23.65
N TYR A 3 24.14 -18.03 -23.93
CA TYR A 3 23.41 -19.25 -23.66
C TYR A 3 23.54 -19.68 -22.17
N PRO A 4 22.55 -20.37 -21.58
CA PRO A 4 21.25 -20.63 -22.18
C PRO A 4 20.43 -19.34 -22.31
N ILE A 5 19.67 -19.23 -23.41
CA ILE A 5 18.75 -18.12 -23.63
C ILE A 5 17.40 -18.54 -23.07
N ILE A 6 16.88 -17.81 -22.08
CA ILE A 6 15.56 -18.06 -21.49
C ILE A 6 14.65 -16.87 -21.77
N LEU A 7 13.54 -17.12 -22.46
CA LEU A 7 12.54 -16.11 -22.80
C LEU A 7 11.19 -16.51 -22.20
N LEU A 8 10.58 -15.58 -21.46
CA LEU A 8 9.29 -15.77 -20.82
C LEU A 8 8.23 -14.91 -21.52
N PRO A 9 7.01 -15.43 -21.75
CA PRO A 9 5.87 -14.61 -22.15
C PRO A 9 5.68 -13.42 -21.21
N LYS A 10 5.35 -12.25 -21.76
CA LYS A 10 5.16 -11.03 -20.97
C LYS A 10 4.17 -11.20 -19.80
N PRO A 11 2.99 -11.83 -19.98
CA PRO A 11 2.06 -12.08 -18.87
C PRO A 11 2.66 -12.96 -17.78
N LEU A 12 3.44 -13.98 -18.16
CA LEU A 12 4.11 -14.88 -17.21
C LEU A 12 5.17 -14.13 -16.39
N LYS A 13 6.00 -13.32 -17.04
CA LYS A 13 7.00 -12.49 -16.35
C LYS A 13 6.34 -11.53 -15.35
N GLN A 14 5.22 -10.92 -15.74
CA GLN A 14 4.45 -10.05 -14.85
C GLN A 14 3.84 -10.81 -13.67
N ALA A 15 3.34 -12.03 -13.87
CA ALA A 15 2.81 -12.86 -12.80
C ALA A 15 3.89 -13.29 -11.79
N LEU A 16 5.07 -13.70 -12.27
CA LEU A 16 6.21 -14.04 -11.40
C LEU A 16 6.69 -12.83 -10.57
N GLN A 17 6.62 -11.63 -11.14
CA GLN A 17 7.01 -10.38 -10.48
C GLN A 17 5.86 -9.74 -9.67
N ALA A 18 4.67 -10.31 -9.69
CA ALA A 18 3.50 -9.71 -9.06
C ALA A 18 3.66 -9.70 -7.54
N SER A 19 3.61 -8.50 -6.94
CA SER A 19 3.53 -8.32 -5.50
C SER A 19 2.07 -8.27 -5.05
N LEU A 20 1.77 -8.85 -3.90
CA LEU A 20 0.48 -8.75 -3.26
C LEU A 20 0.08 -7.27 -3.10
N PRO A 21 -1.16 -6.89 -3.46
CA PRO A 21 -1.65 -5.55 -3.19
C PRO A 21 -1.59 -5.26 -1.69
N GLN A 22 -1.01 -4.12 -1.31
CA GLN A 22 -0.95 -3.73 0.10
C GLN A 22 -2.37 -3.41 0.60
N LEU A 23 -2.74 -4.00 1.74
CA LEU A 23 -3.96 -3.62 2.44
C LEU A 23 -3.89 -2.14 2.84
N PRO A 24 -5.00 -1.38 2.75
CA PRO A 24 -5.01 0.02 3.14
C PRO A 24 -4.72 0.16 4.64
N PRO A 25 -4.06 1.26 5.06
CA PRO A 25 -3.83 1.51 6.48
C PRO A 25 -5.17 1.71 7.20
N PRO A 26 -5.24 1.39 8.52
CA PRO A 26 -6.43 1.70 9.31
C PRO A 26 -6.66 3.23 9.34
N PRO A 27 -7.91 3.69 9.54
CA PRO A 27 -8.19 5.12 9.67
C PRO A 27 -7.50 5.68 10.92
N GLN A 28 -6.85 6.84 10.78
CA GLN A 28 -6.20 7.49 11.91
C GLN A 28 -7.22 8.01 12.93
N PRO A 29 -6.95 7.88 14.24
CA PRO A 29 -7.74 8.52 15.29
C PRO A 29 -7.74 10.04 15.13
N LYS A 30 -8.85 10.69 15.46
CA LYS A 30 -8.95 12.16 15.47
C LYS A 30 -8.43 12.70 16.79
N GLU A 31 -7.59 13.71 16.74
CA GLU A 31 -7.12 14.40 17.94
C GLU A 31 -8.31 15.04 18.70
N PRO A 32 -8.28 15.01 20.04
CA PRO A 32 -9.33 15.61 20.85
C PRO A 32 -9.28 17.14 20.71
N LEU A 33 -10.47 17.75 20.67
CA LEU A 33 -10.60 19.20 20.65
C LEU A 33 -10.74 19.70 22.08
N GLU A 34 -9.86 20.61 22.49
CA GLU A 34 -9.92 21.20 23.82
C GLU A 34 -11.21 22.02 23.98
N ILE A 35 -12.06 21.60 24.91
CA ILE A 35 -13.26 22.37 25.29
C ILE A 35 -12.85 23.37 26.35
N VAL A 36 -13.32 24.61 26.22
CA VAL A 36 -13.08 25.71 27.16
C VAL A 36 -14.32 25.93 28.06
N PRO A 37 -14.15 26.22 29.36
CA PRO A 37 -15.29 26.52 30.24
C PRO A 37 -16.03 27.79 29.84
N ASP A 38 -17.37 27.75 29.93
CA ASP A 38 -18.23 28.91 29.74
C ASP A 38 -18.49 29.60 31.10
N TYR A 39 -17.68 30.61 31.41
CA TYR A 39 -17.76 31.31 32.68
C TYR A 39 -18.85 32.38 32.69
N LYS A 40 -19.67 32.39 33.74
CA LYS A 40 -20.60 33.50 34.01
C LYS A 40 -19.85 34.72 34.54
N SER A 41 -20.25 35.89 34.07
CA SER A 41 -19.72 37.18 34.53
C SER A 41 -20.59 37.78 35.63
N LEU A 42 -19.92 38.46 36.57
CA LEU A 42 -20.57 39.13 37.69
C LEU A 42 -20.97 40.56 37.30
N SER A 43 -22.14 41.00 37.75
CA SER A 43 -22.55 42.40 37.65
C SER A 43 -21.68 43.30 38.54
N LEU A 44 -21.59 44.59 38.19
CA LEU A 44 -20.83 45.57 38.97
C LEU A 44 -21.31 45.62 40.43
N ARG A 45 -20.35 45.70 41.36
CA ARG A 45 -20.65 45.80 42.79
C ARG A 45 -21.50 47.05 43.06
N PRO A 46 -22.63 46.95 43.78
CA PRO A 46 -23.41 48.09 44.19
C PRO A 46 -22.54 49.09 44.94
N GLN A 47 -22.61 50.37 44.57
CA GLN A 47 -21.90 51.44 45.27
C GLN A 47 -22.81 52.06 46.35
N PRO A 48 -22.25 52.50 47.49
CA PRO A 48 -23.00 53.26 48.46
C PRO A 48 -23.48 54.57 47.84
N TYR A 49 -24.67 55.02 48.23
CA TYR A 49 -25.17 56.32 47.82
C TYR A 49 -24.45 57.40 48.61
N ASP A 50 -23.90 58.42 47.93
CA ASP A 50 -23.29 59.57 48.60
C ASP A 50 -24.41 60.56 49.01
N PRO A 51 -24.69 60.73 50.32
CA PRO A 51 -25.77 61.59 50.76
C PRO A 51 -25.38 63.08 50.80
N ILE A 52 -24.08 63.41 50.67
CA ILE A 52 -23.55 64.78 50.81
C ILE A 52 -24.29 65.79 49.91
N PRO A 53 -24.57 65.50 48.62
CA PRO A 53 -25.28 66.45 47.76
C PRO A 53 -26.69 66.78 48.25
N VAL A 54 -27.41 65.79 48.80
CA VAL A 54 -28.80 65.99 49.28
C VAL A 54 -28.81 66.76 50.59
N PHE A 55 -27.90 66.45 51.51
CA PHE A 55 -27.73 67.22 52.75
C PHE A 55 -27.36 68.69 52.47
N ILE A 56 -26.46 68.94 51.52
CA ILE A 56 -26.09 70.31 51.10
C ILE A 56 -27.31 71.07 50.58
N VAL A 57 -28.12 70.46 49.71
CA VAL A 57 -29.33 71.10 49.17
C VAL A 57 -30.36 71.40 50.27
N CYS A 58 -30.63 70.45 51.17
CA CYS A 58 -31.54 70.66 52.30
C CYS A 58 -31.05 71.78 53.24
N PHE A 59 -29.74 71.85 53.50
CA PHE A 59 -29.14 72.88 54.34
C PHE A 59 -29.25 74.27 53.72
N ILE A 60 -29.01 74.39 52.41
CA ILE A 60 -29.17 75.64 51.65
C ILE A 60 -30.63 76.11 51.69
N VAL A 61 -31.60 75.21 51.46
CA VAL A 61 -33.04 75.54 51.50
C VAL A 61 -33.46 76.01 52.90
N ALA A 62 -33.00 75.34 53.96
CA ALA A 62 -33.28 75.75 55.33
C ALA A 62 -32.69 77.13 55.67
N ALA A 63 -31.46 77.42 55.21
CA ALA A 63 -30.80 78.71 55.41
C ALA A 63 -31.55 79.86 54.71
N VAL A 64 -32.10 79.64 53.51
CA VAL A 64 -32.91 80.64 52.78
C VAL A 64 -34.20 80.97 53.53
N ILE A 65 -34.87 79.98 54.13
CA ILE A 65 -36.11 80.17 54.90
C ILE A 65 -35.85 81.00 56.18
N LEU A 66 -34.69 80.83 56.81
CA LEU A 66 -34.26 81.59 58.00
C LEU A 66 -34.10 83.11 57.76
N ILE A 67 -33.84 83.53 56.52
CA ILE A 67 -33.56 84.93 56.16
C ILE A 67 -34.85 85.73 55.82
N ALA A 68 -36.00 85.07 55.70
CA ALA A 68 -37.26 85.73 55.35
C ALA A 68 -37.80 86.69 56.46
N PRO A 69 -38.40 87.85 56.12
CA PRO A 69 -38.79 88.88 57.08
C PRO A 69 -40.14 88.57 57.76
N LEU A 70 -40.15 87.60 58.68
CA LEU A 70 -41.28 87.29 59.58
C LEU A 70 -41.03 87.82 61.03
N PRO A 71 -42.07 88.05 61.86
CA PRO A 71 -41.93 88.43 63.27
C PRO A 71 -41.25 87.35 64.14
N ILE A 72 -40.34 87.76 65.04
CA ILE A 72 -39.39 86.88 65.77
C ILE A 72 -40.08 85.78 66.63
N ALA A 73 -41.24 86.07 67.25
CA ALA A 73 -41.94 85.12 68.12
C ALA A 73 -42.69 84.02 67.34
N ILE A 74 -43.12 84.29 66.10
CA ILE A 74 -43.73 83.29 65.20
C ILE A 74 -42.63 82.46 64.53
N LYS A 75 -41.49 83.08 64.18
CA LYS A 75 -40.33 82.46 63.51
C LYS A 75 -39.77 81.22 64.20
N LEU A 76 -39.59 81.24 65.52
CA LEU A 76 -38.93 80.12 66.20
C LEU A 76 -39.79 78.84 66.17
N LEU A 77 -41.09 78.94 66.48
CA LEU A 77 -41.99 77.79 66.51
C LEU A 77 -42.42 77.34 65.10
N SER A 78 -42.62 78.29 64.18
CA SER A 78 -43.02 77.99 62.78
C SER A 78 -41.89 77.44 61.92
N ILE A 79 -40.63 77.61 62.31
CA ILE A 79 -39.46 77.05 61.61
C ILE A 79 -39.04 75.71 62.24
N LEU A 80 -39.05 75.58 63.57
CA LEU A 80 -38.61 74.35 64.25
C LEU A 80 -39.43 73.10 63.88
N ILE A 81 -40.75 73.23 63.77
CA ILE A 81 -41.66 72.12 63.43
C ILE A 81 -41.40 71.59 62.00
N PRO A 82 -41.41 72.41 60.93
CA PRO A 82 -41.12 71.92 59.59
C PRO A 82 -39.67 71.51 59.37
N VAL A 83 -38.69 72.15 60.05
CA VAL A 83 -37.28 71.71 59.97
C VAL A 83 -37.08 70.36 60.63
N SER A 84 -37.67 70.12 61.82
CA SER A 84 -37.61 68.81 62.47
C SER A 84 -38.33 67.73 61.65
N GLY A 85 -39.48 68.04 61.05
CA GLY A 85 -40.18 67.14 60.13
C GLY A 85 -39.37 66.85 58.85
N ALA A 86 -38.69 67.84 58.28
CA ALA A 86 -37.82 67.66 57.12
C ALA A 86 -36.58 66.82 57.46
N LEU A 87 -35.92 67.08 58.60
CA LEU A 87 -34.79 66.27 59.07
C LEU A 87 -35.22 64.83 59.37
N PHE A 88 -36.41 64.62 59.95
CA PHE A 88 -36.96 63.29 60.16
C PHE A 88 -37.23 62.57 58.83
N ASN A 89 -37.82 63.24 57.83
CA ASN A 89 -38.01 62.66 56.50
C ASN A 89 -36.69 62.34 55.78
N VAL A 90 -35.67 63.21 55.89
CA VAL A 90 -34.32 62.95 55.38
C VAL A 90 -33.68 61.77 56.09
N PHE A 91 -33.88 61.65 57.41
CA PHE A 91 -33.41 60.50 58.18
C PHE A 91 -34.09 59.19 57.76
N ILE A 92 -35.42 59.20 57.58
CA ILE A 92 -36.17 58.04 57.08
C ILE A 92 -35.75 57.67 55.65
N TRP A 93 -35.57 58.65 54.77
CA TRP A 93 -35.10 58.46 53.40
C TRP A 93 -33.67 57.90 53.37
N TYR A 94 -32.78 58.40 54.24
CA TYR A 94 -31.43 57.89 54.38
C TYR A 94 -31.44 56.43 54.86
N GLN A 95 -32.24 56.12 55.89
CA GLN A 95 -32.44 54.76 56.38
C GLN A 95 -32.97 53.83 55.27
N ASP A 96 -33.93 54.27 54.45
CA ASP A 96 -34.46 53.48 53.33
C ASP A 96 -33.41 53.23 52.23
N ILE A 97 -32.61 54.25 51.89
CA ILE A 97 -31.50 54.11 50.95
C ILE A 97 -30.41 53.18 51.47
N GLU A 98 -30.04 53.32 52.74
CA GLU A 98 -29.04 52.49 53.41
C GLU A 98 -29.52 51.02 53.47
N ASN A 99 -30.77 50.80 53.88
CA ASN A 99 -31.40 49.48 53.87
C ASN A 99 -31.48 48.88 52.45
N GLY A 100 -31.82 49.70 51.46
CA GLY A 100 -31.83 49.31 50.05
C GLY A 100 -30.45 48.97 49.50
N TYR A 101 -29.41 49.72 49.89
CA TYR A 101 -28.02 49.42 49.58
C TYR A 101 -27.58 48.08 50.19
N HIS A 102 -27.84 47.87 51.49
CA HIS A 102 -27.51 46.60 52.13
C HIS A 102 -28.27 45.42 51.54
N LYS A 103 -29.52 45.60 51.09
CA LYS A 103 -30.26 44.56 50.38
C LYS A 103 -29.59 44.21 49.05
N ARG A 104 -29.28 45.20 48.21
CA ARG A 104 -28.56 45.00 46.93
C ARG A 104 -27.19 44.38 47.13
N LEU A 105 -26.47 44.78 48.19
CA LEU A 105 -25.15 44.24 48.53
C LEU A 105 -25.26 42.76 48.92
N ARG A 106 -26.24 42.38 49.75
CA ARG A 106 -26.48 40.96 50.11
C ARG A 106 -26.89 40.11 48.90
N GLU A 107 -27.74 40.66 48.02
CA GLU A 107 -28.12 40.00 46.77
C GLU A 107 -26.90 39.80 45.87
N TRP A 108 -26.09 40.85 45.69
CA TRP A 108 -24.84 40.77 44.92
C TRP A 108 -23.83 39.78 45.52
N GLU A 109 -23.69 39.71 46.85
CA GLU A 109 -22.83 38.73 47.51
C GLU A 109 -23.31 37.30 47.29
N ARG A 110 -24.63 37.08 47.33
CA ARG A 110 -25.24 35.78 47.01
C ARG A 110 -25.01 35.40 45.55
N ASP A 111 -25.21 36.34 44.63
CA ASP A 111 -24.98 36.13 43.20
C ASP A 111 -23.50 35.85 42.90
N ARG A 112 -22.60 36.56 43.59
CA ARG A 112 -21.15 36.30 43.51
C ARG A 112 -20.82 34.87 43.92
N GLN A 113 -21.31 34.42 45.08
CA GLN A 113 -21.09 33.05 45.54
C GLN A 113 -21.68 32.02 44.58
N ASN A 114 -22.89 32.25 44.07
CA ASN A 114 -23.53 31.36 43.11
C ASN A 114 -22.76 31.26 41.78
N ILE A 115 -22.24 32.39 41.28
CA ILE A 115 -21.42 32.45 40.06
C ILE A 115 -20.07 31.78 40.27
N GLU A 116 -19.44 31.99 41.43
CA GLU A 116 -18.17 31.35 41.80
C GLU A 116 -18.33 29.83 41.84
N ILE A 117 -19.34 29.33 42.55
CA ILE A 117 -19.68 27.90 42.59
C ILE A 117 -19.99 27.35 41.19
N PHE A 118 -20.75 28.09 40.38
CA PHE A 118 -21.07 27.67 39.01
C PHE A 118 -19.80 27.56 38.14
N ASN A 119 -18.93 28.58 38.20
CA ASN A 119 -17.70 28.61 37.41
C ASN A 119 -16.73 27.50 37.84
N GLU A 120 -16.63 27.21 39.15
CA GLU A 120 -15.85 26.07 39.66
C GLU A 120 -16.42 24.73 39.16
N GLN A 121 -17.75 24.55 39.23
CA GLN A 121 -18.40 23.34 38.74
C GLN A 121 -18.20 23.15 37.24
N GLU A 122 -18.31 24.23 36.44
CA GLU A 122 -18.12 24.16 35.00
C GLU A 122 -16.66 23.89 34.63
N GLN A 123 -15.70 24.47 35.35
CA GLN A 123 -14.28 24.17 35.19
C GLN A 123 -13.99 22.68 35.47
N VAL A 124 -14.54 22.13 36.55
CA VAL A 124 -14.38 20.70 36.88
C VAL A 124 -15.06 19.82 35.83
N ARG A 125 -16.25 20.20 35.33
CA ARG A 125 -16.98 19.47 34.29
C ARG A 125 -16.18 19.41 32.99
N VAL A 126 -15.72 20.55 32.50
CA VAL A 126 -14.94 20.66 31.27
C VAL A 126 -13.60 19.92 31.40
N LYS A 127 -12.92 20.04 32.54
CA LYS A 127 -11.69 19.30 32.81
C LYS A 127 -11.90 17.79 32.68
N LYS A 128 -12.97 17.25 33.29
CA LYS A 128 -13.31 15.81 33.17
C LYS A 128 -13.62 15.39 31.74
N ILE A 129 -14.31 16.22 30.97
CA ILE A 129 -14.61 15.94 29.56
C ILE A 129 -13.32 15.89 28.74
N ASN A 130 -12.43 16.87 28.91
CA ASN A 130 -11.15 16.90 28.22
C ASN A 130 -10.27 15.69 28.61
N GLU A 131 -10.21 15.34 29.90
CA GLU A 131 -9.50 14.13 30.39
C GLU A 131 -10.06 12.84 29.78
N GLN A 132 -11.39 12.72 29.67
CA GLN A 132 -12.02 11.56 29.05
C GLN A 132 -11.71 11.50 27.55
N GLN A 133 -11.79 12.61 26.82
CA GLN A 133 -11.46 12.65 25.39
C GLN A 133 -10.01 12.27 25.13
N VAL A 134 -9.07 12.74 25.97
CA VAL A 134 -7.66 12.34 25.89
C VAL A 134 -7.49 10.84 26.16
N THR A 135 -8.20 10.31 27.15
CA THR A 135 -8.17 8.86 27.46
C THR A 135 -8.70 8.03 26.30
N ASP A 136 -9.85 8.41 25.74
CA ASP A 136 -10.47 7.74 24.59
C ASP A 136 -9.55 7.80 23.36
N TYR A 137 -8.92 8.95 23.11
CA TYR A 137 -7.93 9.12 22.04
C TYR A 137 -6.74 8.17 22.21
N HIS A 138 -6.18 8.06 23.42
CA HIS A 138 -5.07 7.13 23.68
C HIS A 138 -5.47 5.66 23.47
N GLN A 139 -6.69 5.27 23.84
CA GLN A 139 -7.21 3.92 23.56
C GLN A 139 -7.36 3.68 22.05
N GLN A 140 -7.93 4.65 21.33
CA GLN A 140 -8.05 4.58 19.87
C GLN A 140 -6.69 4.50 19.18
N LEU A 141 -5.69 5.25 19.66
CA LEU A 141 -4.32 5.21 19.16
C LEU A 141 -3.66 3.85 19.38
N ALA A 142 -3.81 3.28 20.58
CA ALA A 142 -3.32 1.93 20.86
C ALA A 142 -3.98 0.87 19.95
N GLN A 143 -5.29 0.99 19.70
CA GLN A 143 -6.01 0.11 18.79
C GLN A 143 -5.56 0.28 17.33
N TYR A 144 -5.34 1.53 16.90
CA TYR A 144 -4.80 1.86 15.59
C TYR A 144 -3.44 1.20 15.36
N ASP A 145 -2.51 1.35 16.32
CA ASP A 145 -1.17 0.77 16.23
C ASP A 145 -1.22 -0.76 16.18
N GLN A 146 -2.08 -1.39 16.99
CA GLN A 146 -2.28 -2.84 16.95
C GLN A 146 -2.81 -3.30 15.59
N ASN A 147 -3.80 -2.60 15.03
CA ASN A 147 -4.38 -2.93 13.72
C ASN A 147 -3.37 -2.73 12.60
N LYS A 148 -2.58 -1.66 12.65
CA LYS A 148 -1.48 -1.38 11.71
C LYS A 148 -0.46 -2.52 11.71
N ARG A 149 -0.01 -2.98 12.89
CA ARG A 149 0.91 -4.13 13.00
C ARG A 149 0.32 -5.41 12.43
N LYS A 150 -0.97 -5.69 12.69
CA LYS A 150 -1.67 -6.86 12.12
C LYS A 150 -1.70 -6.80 10.59
N ILE A 151 -1.98 -5.63 10.02
CA ILE A 151 -1.98 -5.42 8.56
C ILE A 151 -0.57 -5.59 7.97
N GLU A 152 0.45 -5.01 8.61
CA GLU A 152 1.85 -5.15 8.19
C GLU A 152 2.29 -6.63 8.23
N GLN A 153 1.95 -7.36 9.29
CA GLN A 153 2.20 -8.80 9.39
C GLN A 153 1.47 -9.59 8.29
N ALA A 154 0.20 -9.25 8.01
CA ALA A 154 -0.59 -9.88 6.95
C ALA A 154 -0.07 -9.58 5.53
N ASN A 155 0.58 -8.42 5.33
CA ASN A 155 1.23 -8.05 4.08
C ASN A 155 2.58 -8.75 3.92
N ASN A 156 3.33 -8.95 5.01
CA ASN A 156 4.66 -9.60 4.99
C ASN A 156 4.61 -11.12 5.13
N TYR A 157 3.43 -11.75 5.04
CA TYR A 157 3.30 -13.18 5.20
C TYR A 157 3.71 -13.92 3.91
N PRO A 158 4.86 -14.64 3.88
CA PRO A 158 5.42 -15.18 2.63
C PRO A 158 4.48 -16.16 1.93
N LYS A 159 3.69 -16.91 2.70
CA LYS A 159 2.70 -17.84 2.18
C LYS A 159 1.62 -17.12 1.35
N ARG A 160 1.14 -15.95 1.79
CA ARG A 160 0.11 -15.17 1.09
C ARG A 160 0.63 -14.59 -0.22
N GLN A 161 1.89 -14.13 -0.22
CA GLN A 161 2.58 -13.71 -1.44
C GLN A 161 2.70 -14.86 -2.43
N LYS A 162 3.12 -16.05 -1.97
CA LYS A 162 3.20 -17.26 -2.81
C LYS A 162 1.83 -17.68 -3.36
N GLU A 163 0.79 -17.64 -2.54
CA GLU A 163 -0.60 -17.92 -2.96
C GLU A 163 -1.09 -16.94 -4.03
N TYR A 164 -0.80 -15.65 -3.86
CA TYR A 164 -1.14 -14.62 -4.84
C TYR A 164 -0.40 -14.82 -6.16
N GLN A 165 0.91 -15.08 -6.11
CA GLN A 165 1.69 -15.43 -7.30
C GLN A 165 1.12 -16.68 -7.99
N ASN A 166 0.80 -17.73 -7.22
CA ASN A 166 0.20 -18.95 -7.74
C ASN A 166 -1.12 -18.68 -8.47
N GLN A 167 -1.96 -17.79 -7.92
CA GLN A 167 -3.19 -17.37 -8.58
C GLN A 167 -2.92 -16.66 -9.91
N ARG A 168 -2.02 -15.67 -9.92
CA ARG A 168 -1.67 -14.93 -11.14
C ARG A 168 -1.06 -15.83 -12.21
N LEU A 169 -0.24 -16.80 -11.82
CA LEU A 169 0.32 -17.80 -12.72
C LEU A 169 -0.77 -18.70 -13.31
N GLY A 170 -1.70 -19.17 -12.47
CA GLY A 170 -2.85 -19.95 -12.93
C GLY A 170 -3.72 -19.22 -13.96
N GLU A 171 -4.01 -17.94 -13.72
CA GLU A 171 -4.73 -17.08 -14.67
C GLU A 171 -3.99 -16.96 -16.01
N VAL A 172 -2.66 -16.85 -15.99
CA VAL A 172 -1.84 -16.83 -17.21
C VAL A 172 -1.92 -18.18 -17.94
N PHE A 173 -1.74 -19.30 -17.23
CA PHE A 173 -1.72 -20.63 -17.87
C PHE A 173 -3.05 -21.03 -18.50
N GLN A 174 -4.18 -20.50 -18.03
CA GLN A 174 -5.49 -20.68 -18.68
C GLN A 174 -5.54 -20.12 -20.10
N THR A 175 -4.68 -19.15 -20.43
CA THR A 175 -4.64 -18.46 -21.73
C THR A 175 -3.63 -19.07 -22.72
N VAL A 176 -2.83 -20.04 -22.28
CA VAL A 176 -1.79 -20.65 -23.10
C VAL A 176 -2.40 -21.46 -24.25
N SER A 177 -1.90 -21.21 -25.46
CA SER A 177 -2.35 -21.94 -26.64
C SER A 177 -1.80 -23.37 -26.63
N LYS A 178 -2.68 -24.34 -26.91
CA LYS A 178 -2.29 -25.75 -27.06
C LYS A 178 -1.58 -25.96 -28.40
N PHE A 179 -0.71 -26.97 -28.46
CA PHE A 179 -0.13 -27.43 -29.73
C PHE A 179 -1.19 -28.14 -30.59
N GLY A 180 -0.92 -28.28 -31.89
CA GLY A 180 -1.86 -28.88 -32.84
C GLY A 180 -1.75 -30.40 -32.89
N HIS A 181 -0.57 -30.92 -33.25
CA HIS A 181 -0.32 -32.35 -33.38
C HIS A 181 1.14 -32.70 -33.07
N ILE A 182 1.42 -33.99 -32.91
CA ILE A 182 2.78 -34.52 -32.72
C ILE A 182 3.14 -35.33 -33.96
N ASP A 183 4.22 -34.94 -34.63
CA ASP A 183 4.83 -35.70 -35.71
C ASP A 183 5.52 -36.94 -35.15
N ARG A 184 5.30 -38.09 -35.79
CA ARG A 184 5.88 -39.37 -35.35
C ARG A 184 7.29 -39.61 -35.90
N ASN A 185 7.71 -38.86 -36.92
CA ASN A 185 9.03 -38.96 -37.55
C ASN A 185 9.71 -37.58 -37.61
N PRO A 186 10.03 -36.97 -36.46
CA PRO A 186 10.73 -35.69 -36.43
C PRO A 186 12.14 -35.80 -37.03
N ARG A 187 12.67 -34.68 -37.50
CA ARG A 187 14.09 -34.59 -37.86
C ARG A 187 14.89 -34.48 -36.56
N GLU A 188 16.05 -35.12 -36.51
CA GLU A 188 16.94 -35.14 -35.35
C GLU A 188 18.31 -34.54 -35.70
N GLY A 189 18.77 -33.62 -34.88
CA GLY A 189 20.11 -33.04 -34.89
C GLY A 189 21.18 -33.94 -34.24
N ARG A 190 22.46 -33.56 -34.40
CA ARG A 190 23.63 -34.40 -34.05
C ARG A 190 23.68 -34.80 -32.57
N TYR A 191 23.40 -33.87 -31.66
CA TYR A 191 23.45 -34.09 -30.21
C TYR A 191 22.06 -34.11 -29.55
N GLU A 192 20.98 -34.02 -30.33
CA GLU A 192 19.62 -34.07 -29.78
C GLU A 192 19.35 -35.40 -29.07
N GLN A 193 19.76 -36.53 -29.66
CA GLN A 193 19.58 -37.84 -29.01
C GLN A 193 20.37 -37.96 -27.68
N HIS A 194 21.52 -37.30 -27.59
CA HIS A 194 22.31 -37.26 -26.36
C HIS A 194 21.56 -36.49 -25.27
N LEU A 195 21.07 -35.28 -25.57
CA LEU A 195 20.26 -34.49 -24.63
C LEU A 195 18.97 -35.22 -24.25
N LYS A 196 18.29 -35.83 -25.23
CA LYS A 196 17.03 -36.54 -25.04
C LYS A 196 17.12 -37.62 -23.98
N THR A 197 18.22 -38.36 -23.96
CA THR A 197 18.47 -39.40 -22.96
C THR A 197 18.44 -38.81 -21.54
N HIS A 198 19.20 -37.73 -21.31
CA HIS A 198 19.22 -37.05 -20.02
C HIS A 198 17.86 -36.40 -19.67
N LEU A 199 17.21 -35.77 -20.65
CA LEU A 199 15.89 -35.17 -20.48
C LEU A 199 14.84 -36.22 -20.06
N ASP A 200 14.84 -37.41 -20.67
CA ASP A 200 13.93 -38.49 -20.30
C ASP A 200 14.20 -39.02 -18.90
N ASP A 201 15.47 -39.13 -18.50
CA ASP A 201 15.85 -39.61 -17.18
C ASP A 201 15.34 -38.68 -16.06
N TYR A 202 15.49 -37.37 -16.25
CA TYR A 202 15.12 -36.37 -15.25
C TYR A 202 13.66 -35.91 -15.32
N PHE A 203 13.03 -35.92 -16.50
CA PHE A 203 11.68 -35.38 -16.74
C PHE A 203 10.74 -36.43 -17.34
N LYS A 204 10.75 -37.64 -16.76
CA LYS A 204 10.03 -38.83 -17.23
C LYS A 204 8.60 -38.54 -17.69
N GLY A 205 8.31 -38.85 -18.95
CA GLY A 205 6.98 -38.72 -19.54
C GLY A 205 6.51 -37.28 -19.77
N LYS A 206 7.40 -36.30 -19.64
CA LYS A 206 7.10 -34.87 -19.83
C LYS A 206 7.79 -34.25 -21.04
N ILE A 207 8.71 -34.99 -21.68
CA ILE A 207 9.50 -34.54 -22.83
C ILE A 207 8.96 -35.19 -24.10
N TYR A 208 8.69 -34.35 -25.10
CA TYR A 208 8.10 -34.74 -26.37
C TYR A 208 8.95 -34.17 -27.52
N VAL A 209 9.03 -34.92 -28.62
CA VAL A 209 9.70 -34.51 -29.87
C VAL A 209 8.64 -34.43 -30.96
N GLY A 210 8.83 -33.56 -31.96
CA GLY A 210 7.92 -33.46 -33.11
C GLY A 210 6.62 -32.73 -32.81
N VAL A 211 6.53 -32.01 -31.69
CA VAL A 211 5.35 -31.21 -31.37
C VAL A 211 5.23 -30.06 -32.36
N LYS A 212 4.14 -30.01 -33.12
CA LYS A 212 3.90 -29.00 -34.14
C LYS A 212 2.91 -27.96 -33.65
N MET A 213 3.36 -26.70 -33.67
CA MET A 213 2.52 -25.56 -33.37
C MET A 213 2.13 -24.86 -34.68
N GLN A 214 0.86 -25.01 -35.06
CA GLN A 214 0.33 -24.44 -36.29
C GLN A 214 0.13 -22.93 -36.15
N HIS A 215 0.49 -22.21 -37.19
CA HIS A 215 0.09 -20.81 -37.34
C HIS A 215 -1.34 -20.77 -37.92
N PRO A 216 -2.29 -20.03 -37.31
CA PRO A 216 -3.69 -19.99 -37.77
C PRO A 216 -3.83 -19.60 -39.25
N ASP A 217 -2.97 -18.70 -39.72
CA ASP A 217 -3.02 -18.14 -41.08
C ASP A 217 -2.19 -18.90 -42.13
N PHE A 218 -1.52 -20.01 -41.79
CA PHE A 218 -0.71 -20.78 -42.74
C PHE A 218 -1.09 -22.26 -42.75
N SER A 219 -0.77 -22.95 -43.86
CA SER A 219 -1.03 -24.39 -44.00
C SER A 219 -0.25 -25.21 -42.96
N ALA A 220 -0.65 -26.48 -42.76
CA ALA A 220 0.01 -27.40 -41.83
C ALA A 220 1.53 -27.58 -42.07
N ASP A 221 2.00 -27.27 -43.28
CA ASP A 221 3.41 -27.33 -43.68
C ASP A 221 4.25 -26.14 -43.17
N CYS A 222 3.63 -25.12 -42.58
CA CYS A 222 4.27 -23.95 -42.00
C CYS A 222 4.27 -23.96 -40.46
N ALA A 223 4.15 -25.13 -39.84
CA ALA A 223 4.21 -25.26 -38.38
C ALA A 223 5.65 -25.14 -37.86
N TYR A 224 5.84 -24.41 -36.77
CA TYR A 224 7.10 -24.47 -36.02
C TYR A 224 7.12 -25.73 -35.16
N THR A 225 8.28 -26.40 -35.15
CA THR A 225 8.51 -27.62 -34.38
C THR A 225 9.72 -27.36 -33.49
N PRO A 226 9.55 -27.40 -32.16
CA PRO A 226 10.67 -27.46 -31.21
C PRO A 226 11.52 -28.71 -31.40
N ASP A 227 12.81 -28.63 -31.08
CA ASP A 227 13.64 -29.83 -30.94
C ASP A 227 13.10 -30.72 -29.82
N PHE A 228 12.80 -30.12 -28.66
CA PHE A 228 12.05 -30.75 -27.58
C PHE A 228 10.95 -29.84 -27.03
N THR A 229 9.89 -30.46 -26.55
CA THR A 229 8.83 -29.78 -25.81
C THR A 229 8.69 -30.42 -24.44
N TYR A 230 8.81 -29.61 -23.39
CA TYR A 230 8.39 -30.01 -22.04
C TYR A 230 6.92 -29.63 -21.84
N ILE A 231 6.08 -30.61 -21.49
CA ILE A 231 4.67 -30.42 -21.17
C ILE A 231 4.49 -30.56 -19.65
N GLY A 232 4.47 -29.41 -18.98
CA GLY A 232 4.29 -29.31 -17.54
C GLY A 232 2.82 -29.22 -17.13
N ASN A 233 2.58 -29.49 -15.85
CA ASN A 233 1.28 -29.35 -15.21
C ASN A 233 1.37 -28.31 -14.09
N PHE A 234 0.33 -27.50 -13.93
CA PHE A 234 0.21 -26.47 -12.91
C PHE A 234 -1.16 -26.59 -12.23
N GLN A 235 -1.16 -26.64 -10.90
CA GLN A 235 -2.39 -26.76 -10.12
C GLN A 235 -3.02 -25.38 -9.88
N TYR A 236 -4.24 -25.18 -10.38
CA TYR A 236 -4.99 -23.94 -10.19
C TYR A 236 -6.49 -24.22 -10.01
N LEU A 237 -7.10 -23.66 -8.95
CA LEU A 237 -8.53 -23.82 -8.63
C LEU A 237 -9.05 -25.27 -8.69
N ASN A 238 -8.31 -26.21 -8.12
CA ASN A 238 -8.61 -27.66 -8.14
C ASN A 238 -8.60 -28.29 -9.55
N GLN A 239 -8.02 -27.62 -10.54
CA GLN A 239 -7.81 -28.13 -11.90
C GLN A 239 -6.31 -28.20 -12.20
N GLU A 240 -5.94 -29.16 -13.04
CA GLU A 240 -4.61 -29.27 -13.59
C GLU A 240 -4.58 -28.61 -14.97
N ILE A 241 -3.70 -27.61 -15.13
CA ILE A 241 -3.55 -26.83 -16.36
C ILE A 241 -2.17 -27.08 -16.92
N GLN A 242 -2.06 -27.21 -18.24
CA GLN A 242 -0.78 -27.46 -18.88
C GLN A 242 -0.04 -26.16 -19.20
N PHE A 243 1.28 -26.21 -19.09
CA PHE A 243 2.17 -25.20 -19.65
C PHE A 243 3.24 -25.88 -20.50
N TYR A 244 3.84 -25.12 -21.41
CA TYR A 244 4.74 -25.65 -22.42
C TYR A 244 6.06 -24.88 -22.43
N ILE A 245 7.16 -25.61 -22.55
CA ILE A 245 8.49 -25.06 -22.78
C ILE A 245 9.00 -25.60 -24.10
N ASP A 246 9.27 -24.70 -25.03
CA ASP A 246 10.05 -24.90 -26.25
C ASP A 246 11.53 -24.97 -25.86
N ILE A 247 12.16 -26.12 -26.12
CA ILE A 247 13.56 -26.40 -25.79
C ILE A 247 14.31 -26.61 -27.09
N GLU A 248 15.33 -25.80 -27.31
CA GLU A 248 16.08 -25.75 -28.57
C GLU A 248 17.56 -25.98 -28.34
N VAL A 249 18.20 -26.61 -29.31
CA VAL A 249 19.63 -26.85 -29.36
C VAL A 249 20.20 -26.12 -30.56
N ASP A 250 20.89 -25.01 -30.30
CA ASP A 250 21.41 -24.13 -31.34
C ASP A 250 22.78 -24.62 -31.81
N GLU A 251 22.88 -25.10 -33.05
CA GLU A 251 24.16 -25.31 -33.71
C GLU A 251 24.66 -24.05 -34.43
N PRO A 252 25.99 -23.82 -34.51
CA PRO A 252 26.53 -22.63 -35.18
C PRO A 252 26.37 -22.66 -36.70
N TYR A 253 26.22 -23.85 -37.28
CA TYR A 253 26.02 -24.05 -38.69
C TYR A 253 25.39 -25.42 -38.95
N TYR A 254 24.58 -25.52 -40.00
CA TYR A 254 24.02 -26.79 -40.48
C TYR A 254 24.56 -27.14 -41.86
N ARG A 255 24.49 -28.42 -42.23
CA ARG A 255 24.85 -28.87 -43.58
C ARG A 255 23.67 -28.66 -44.51
N ASN A 256 23.82 -27.81 -45.52
CA ASN A 256 22.78 -27.56 -46.50
C ASN A 256 22.75 -28.72 -47.51
N SER A 257 21.64 -29.45 -47.56
CA SER A 257 21.51 -30.63 -48.43
C SER A 257 21.55 -30.30 -49.92
N SER A 258 21.18 -29.08 -50.32
CA SER A 258 21.14 -28.67 -51.73
C SER A 258 22.51 -28.24 -52.26
N SER A 259 23.31 -27.55 -51.45
CA SER A 259 24.66 -27.13 -51.84
C SER A 259 25.76 -28.09 -51.38
N GLY A 260 25.47 -28.98 -50.42
CA GLY A 260 26.42 -29.88 -49.79
C GLY A 260 27.35 -29.22 -48.76
N GLY A 261 27.39 -27.88 -48.70
CA GLY A 261 28.23 -27.08 -47.82
C GLY A 261 27.58 -26.74 -46.48
N ASN A 262 28.39 -26.28 -45.53
CA ASN A 262 27.91 -25.78 -44.24
C ASN A 262 27.47 -24.32 -44.36
N VAL A 263 26.37 -23.97 -43.69
CA VAL A 263 25.78 -22.63 -43.69
C VAL A 263 25.57 -22.17 -42.25
N PRO A 264 25.99 -20.95 -41.87
CA PRO A 264 25.71 -20.39 -40.54
C PRO A 264 24.23 -20.37 -40.17
N CYS A 265 23.94 -20.59 -38.90
CA CYS A 265 22.61 -20.47 -38.32
C CYS A 265 22.71 -20.04 -36.84
N HIS A 266 21.55 -19.71 -36.25
CA HIS A 266 21.41 -19.43 -34.82
C HIS A 266 22.36 -18.37 -34.27
N TYR A 267 22.68 -17.37 -35.09
CA TYR A 267 23.57 -16.28 -34.73
C TYR A 267 22.80 -15.02 -34.30
N ILE A 268 23.49 -14.13 -33.60
CA ILE A 268 22.92 -12.88 -33.09
C ILE A 268 22.32 -12.05 -34.23
N GLY A 269 21.05 -11.67 -34.10
CA GLY A 269 20.33 -10.83 -35.07
C GLY A 269 19.69 -11.59 -36.24
N LEU A 270 19.72 -12.93 -36.22
CA LEU A 270 19.00 -13.73 -37.21
C LEU A 270 17.49 -13.60 -37.03
N ARG A 271 16.84 -12.80 -37.89
CA ARG A 271 15.39 -12.49 -37.84
C ARG A 271 14.49 -13.73 -37.78
N LYS A 272 14.91 -14.84 -38.41
CA LYS A 272 14.13 -16.10 -38.41
C LYS A 272 13.92 -16.62 -36.98
N ASP A 273 14.96 -16.59 -36.15
CA ASP A 273 14.90 -17.09 -34.77
C ASP A 273 14.12 -16.14 -33.87
N GLU A 274 14.27 -14.83 -34.06
CA GLU A 274 13.45 -13.83 -33.37
C GLU A 274 11.96 -14.00 -33.69
N THR A 275 11.62 -14.22 -34.96
CA THR A 275 10.24 -14.45 -35.41
C THR A 275 9.66 -15.73 -34.79
N ARG A 276 10.46 -16.80 -34.77
CA ARG A 276 10.11 -18.08 -34.13
C ARG A 276 9.88 -17.91 -32.63
N ASN A 277 10.81 -17.25 -31.91
CA ASN A 277 10.69 -17.01 -30.48
C ASN A 277 9.42 -16.21 -30.16
N ASN A 278 9.18 -15.12 -30.89
CA ASN A 278 7.97 -14.30 -30.70
C ASN A 278 6.69 -15.11 -30.93
N PHE A 279 6.68 -15.97 -31.95
CA PHE A 279 5.53 -16.84 -32.23
C PHE A 279 5.15 -17.74 -31.04
N PHE A 280 6.14 -18.37 -30.38
CA PHE A 280 5.90 -19.18 -29.19
C PHE A 280 5.51 -18.32 -27.97
N LEU A 281 6.20 -17.20 -27.75
CA LEU A 281 5.94 -16.30 -26.62
C LEU A 281 4.53 -15.70 -26.65
N GLU A 282 4.05 -15.30 -27.83
CA GLU A 282 2.67 -14.79 -28.04
C GLU A 282 1.60 -15.83 -27.74
N ARG A 283 1.96 -17.12 -27.83
CA ARG A 283 1.10 -18.26 -27.51
C ARG A 283 1.22 -18.71 -26.06
N GLY A 284 2.02 -18.01 -25.26
CA GLY A 284 2.23 -18.31 -23.85
C GLY A 284 3.21 -19.46 -23.60
N TRP A 285 3.97 -19.89 -24.61
CA TRP A 285 5.03 -20.88 -24.45
C TRP A 285 6.30 -20.20 -23.95
N ILE A 286 7.01 -20.86 -23.06
CA ILE A 286 8.34 -20.43 -22.62
C ILE A 286 9.36 -20.96 -23.62
N VAL A 287 10.42 -20.22 -23.87
CA VAL A 287 11.51 -20.67 -24.75
C VAL A 287 12.79 -20.78 -23.93
N ILE A 288 13.47 -21.91 -24.03
CA ILE A 288 14.85 -22.10 -23.58
C ILE A 288 15.70 -22.62 -24.74
N ARG A 289 16.83 -21.96 -25.00
CA ARG A 289 17.78 -22.38 -26.04
C ARG A 289 19.13 -22.65 -25.41
N PHE A 290 19.70 -23.81 -25.71
CA PHE A 290 21.05 -24.19 -25.32
C PHE A 290 21.95 -24.14 -26.54
N ALA A 291 23.23 -23.82 -26.37
CA ALA A 291 24.20 -24.08 -27.45
C ALA A 291 24.43 -25.58 -27.60
N GLU A 292 24.63 -26.07 -28.82
CA GLU A 292 25.01 -27.46 -29.09
C GLU A 292 26.23 -27.90 -28.26
N GLU A 293 27.22 -27.02 -28.07
CA GLU A 293 28.38 -27.31 -27.24
C GLU A 293 28.03 -27.50 -25.74
N GLN A 294 27.10 -26.70 -25.21
CA GLN A 294 26.63 -26.89 -23.84
C GLN A 294 25.97 -28.26 -23.69
N VAL A 295 25.19 -28.66 -24.67
CA VAL A 295 24.56 -29.98 -24.71
C VAL A 295 25.61 -31.08 -24.79
N ALA A 296 26.59 -30.96 -25.69
CA ALA A 296 27.61 -31.98 -25.89
C ALA A 296 28.51 -32.17 -24.66
N ARG A 297 28.84 -31.10 -23.93
CA ARG A 297 29.79 -31.14 -22.81
C ARG A 297 29.14 -31.19 -21.43
N GLN A 298 27.91 -30.70 -21.28
CA GLN A 298 27.28 -30.40 -19.99
C GLN A 298 25.76 -30.71 -19.99
N ALA A 299 25.33 -31.79 -20.67
CA ALA A 299 23.91 -32.17 -20.80
C ALA A 299 23.12 -32.22 -19.48
N GLU A 300 23.73 -32.75 -18.41
CA GLU A 300 23.09 -32.77 -17.08
C GLU A 300 22.88 -31.37 -16.50
N SER A 301 23.85 -30.46 -16.72
CA SER A 301 23.73 -29.06 -16.32
C SER A 301 22.66 -28.33 -17.15
N CYS A 302 22.49 -28.67 -18.44
CA CYS A 302 21.34 -28.21 -19.24
C CYS A 302 20.01 -28.64 -18.63
N CYS A 303 19.91 -29.91 -18.19
CA CYS A 303 18.74 -30.41 -17.48
C CYS A 303 18.52 -29.67 -16.16
N LYS A 304 19.58 -29.35 -15.41
CA LYS A 304 19.50 -28.55 -14.18
C LYS A 304 18.92 -27.15 -14.45
N GLU A 305 19.35 -26.47 -15.52
CA GLU A 305 18.82 -25.16 -15.87
C GLU A 305 17.33 -25.21 -16.25
N LEU A 306 16.91 -26.23 -17.00
CA LEU A 306 15.49 -26.48 -17.26
C LEU A 306 14.72 -26.74 -15.95
N ALA A 307 15.29 -27.49 -15.00
CA ALA A 307 14.67 -27.74 -13.71
C ALA A 307 14.53 -26.46 -12.86
N LYS A 308 15.53 -25.57 -12.88
CA LYS A 308 15.46 -24.24 -12.23
C LYS A 308 14.32 -23.40 -12.80
N LEU A 309 14.19 -23.40 -14.13
CA LEU A 309 13.11 -22.71 -14.83
C LEU A 309 11.74 -23.28 -14.41
N ILE A 310 11.58 -24.59 -14.42
CA ILE A 310 10.33 -25.25 -13.99
C ILE A 310 10.02 -24.94 -12.53
N ALA A 311 11.01 -24.99 -11.63
CA ALA A 311 10.84 -24.67 -10.22
C ALA A 311 10.37 -23.23 -10.01
N GLN A 312 10.96 -22.28 -10.73
CA GLN A 312 10.53 -20.88 -10.71
C GLN A 312 9.07 -20.72 -11.17
N ILE A 313 8.67 -21.44 -12.22
CA ILE A 313 7.33 -21.36 -12.80
C ILE A 313 6.27 -22.03 -11.91
N THR A 314 6.59 -23.18 -11.34
CA THR A 314 5.68 -23.97 -10.50
C THR A 314 5.69 -23.53 -9.04
N LEU A 315 6.64 -22.65 -8.67
CA LEU A 315 6.93 -22.26 -7.31
C LEU A 315 7.25 -23.47 -6.41
N ASP A 316 7.83 -24.51 -6.99
CA ASP A 316 8.20 -25.77 -6.32
C ASP A 316 9.63 -26.19 -6.65
N ASP A 317 10.50 -26.16 -5.65
CA ASP A 317 11.91 -26.52 -5.76
C ASP A 317 12.16 -28.04 -5.63
N SER A 318 11.11 -28.85 -5.47
CA SER A 318 11.24 -30.30 -5.23
C SER A 318 12.10 -31.01 -6.29
N LEU A 319 11.96 -30.61 -7.56
CA LEU A 319 12.70 -31.16 -8.69
C LEU A 319 14.22 -30.88 -8.61
N LEU A 320 14.61 -29.77 -7.98
CA LEU A 320 16.03 -29.38 -7.85
C LEU A 320 16.81 -30.33 -6.95
N ASN A 321 16.13 -31.14 -6.12
CA ASN A 321 16.78 -32.13 -5.29
C ASN A 321 17.56 -33.18 -6.10
N ASN A 322 17.10 -33.48 -7.32
CA ASN A 322 17.77 -34.42 -8.21
C ASN A 322 19.09 -33.85 -8.79
N PHE A 323 19.31 -32.55 -8.67
CA PHE A 323 20.44 -31.84 -9.28
C PHE A 323 21.42 -31.25 -8.26
N ARG A 324 21.35 -31.64 -6.98
CA ARG A 324 22.18 -31.07 -5.91
C ARG A 324 23.69 -31.20 -6.16
N ASN A 325 24.10 -32.30 -6.81
CA ASN A 325 25.51 -32.59 -7.09
C ASN A 325 25.92 -32.26 -8.53
N ILE A 326 24.99 -31.77 -9.35
CA ILE A 326 25.25 -31.37 -10.73
C ILE A 326 25.76 -29.92 -10.71
N PRO A 327 26.89 -29.59 -11.35
CA PRO A 327 27.37 -28.21 -11.42
C PRO A 327 26.37 -27.29 -12.13
N ASP A 328 26.50 -25.99 -11.93
CA ASP A 328 25.72 -25.03 -12.72
C ASP A 328 26.23 -25.00 -14.16
N LEU A 329 25.31 -24.79 -15.11
CA LEU A 329 25.66 -24.73 -16.53
C LEU A 329 26.52 -23.51 -16.80
N GLU A 330 27.68 -23.72 -17.42
CA GLU A 330 28.54 -22.63 -17.84
C GLU A 330 27.87 -21.78 -18.93
N ARG A 331 27.92 -20.46 -18.79
CA ARG A 331 27.38 -19.54 -19.79
C ARG A 331 28.30 -19.46 -20.99
N LEU A 332 27.76 -19.70 -22.17
CA LEU A 332 28.50 -19.57 -23.43
C LEU A 332 28.08 -18.30 -24.16
N PRO A 333 29.01 -17.44 -24.63
CA PRO A 333 28.64 -16.33 -25.52
C PRO A 333 27.91 -16.85 -26.77
N MET A 334 26.85 -16.14 -27.19
CA MET A 334 26.30 -16.37 -28.53
C MET A 334 27.29 -15.91 -29.59
N TRP A 335 27.30 -16.61 -30.72
CA TRP A 335 28.12 -16.26 -31.88
C TRP A 335 27.39 -15.28 -32.82
N THR A 336 28.17 -14.43 -33.46
CA THR A 336 27.80 -13.62 -34.63
C THR A 336 27.87 -14.45 -35.91
N GLU A 337 27.34 -13.93 -37.02
CA GLU A 337 27.43 -14.60 -38.32
C GLU A 337 28.87 -14.86 -38.75
N ASP A 338 29.76 -13.87 -38.58
CA ASP A 338 31.19 -13.99 -38.89
C ASP A 338 31.89 -15.04 -38.02
N GLU A 339 31.50 -15.16 -36.75
CA GLU A 339 32.02 -16.19 -35.85
C GLU A 339 31.56 -17.60 -36.28
N ALA A 340 30.31 -17.75 -36.70
CA ALA A 340 29.81 -19.00 -37.24
C ALA A 340 30.55 -19.41 -38.52
N TYR A 341 30.88 -18.47 -39.42
CA TYR A 341 31.74 -18.76 -40.57
C TYR A 341 33.13 -19.25 -40.16
N ARG A 342 33.76 -18.59 -39.18
CA ARG A 342 35.06 -19.07 -38.64
C ARG A 342 34.94 -20.45 -38.01
N MET A 343 33.82 -20.74 -37.34
CA MET A 343 33.55 -22.06 -36.77
C MET A 343 33.41 -23.15 -37.84
N ILE A 344 32.84 -22.83 -39.01
CA ILE A 344 32.80 -23.73 -40.17
C ILE A 344 34.23 -24.05 -40.65
N GLU A 345 35.04 -23.02 -40.92
CA GLU A 345 36.42 -23.17 -41.40
C GLU A 345 37.28 -24.02 -40.46
N GLN A 346 37.02 -23.88 -39.16
CA GLN A 346 37.74 -24.58 -38.10
C GLN A 346 37.19 -25.98 -37.79
N SER A 347 36.10 -26.40 -38.45
CA SER A 347 35.35 -27.61 -38.11
C SER A 347 35.04 -27.69 -36.61
N TYR A 348 34.55 -26.57 -36.07
CA TYR A 348 34.39 -26.34 -34.62
C TYR A 348 33.57 -27.43 -33.93
N ARG A 349 32.49 -27.89 -34.59
CA ARG A 349 31.59 -28.93 -34.06
C ARG A 349 32.26 -30.29 -33.86
N ASP A 350 33.45 -30.52 -34.41
CA ASP A 350 34.20 -31.77 -34.25
C ASP A 350 35.18 -31.73 -33.06
N ARG A 351 35.25 -30.61 -32.35
CA ARG A 351 36.19 -30.38 -31.23
C ARG A 351 35.57 -30.63 -29.85
N TYR A 352 34.30 -31.01 -29.79
CA TYR A 352 33.60 -31.29 -28.52
C TYR A 352 32.89 -32.63 -28.51
#